data_AF-A0AA86QNX2-F1
#
_entry.id   AF-A0AA86QNX2-F1
#
_cell.length_a   1.000
_cell.length_b   1.000
_cell.length_c   1.000
_cell.angle_alpha   90.00
_cell.angle_beta   90.00
_cell.angle_gamma   90.00
#
_symmetry.space_group_name_H-M   'P 1'
#
loop_
_entity.id
_entity.type
_entity.pdbx_description
1 polymer ?
#
loop_
_entity_poly.entity_id
_entity_poly.type
_entity_poly.pdbx_seq_one_letter_code
_entity_poly.pdbx_strand_id
1 'polypeptide(L)'
;MNKELSQSDYDEESNYSEESSQEELIEEYRDIVDYPNYEVSNLGQIRNKKTGRILKPSDIGKGYLQVCLYQNNIRKFYFIHQLVAQSFLENPNNYSDVDHINGSPTNNNVQNLRWVSKSDNQKNKNSDNFGNKFIFIDQLPEDVVEVWYYSNHFFNDYYWSETLNQLYFNNGVRIREVRPVKHGESYIYNCRSKQNDRVSLYITKLQKGLFNNQ
;
A
#
# COMPACT_ATOMS: atom_id res chain seq x y z
N MET A 1 -52.29 -37.77 41.25
CA MET A 1 -51.08 -37.94 42.08
C MET A 1 -49.89 -37.94 41.13
N ASN A 2 -49.01 -36.97 41.36
CA ASN A 2 -47.97 -36.42 40.48
C ASN A 2 -47.18 -37.40 39.61
N LYS A 3 -46.98 -37.01 38.35
CA LYS A 3 -45.63 -36.96 37.77
C LYS A 3 -45.54 -35.89 36.67
N GLU A 4 -44.60 -35.00 36.88
CA GLU A 4 -44.23 -33.85 36.05
C GLU A 4 -43.22 -34.22 34.94
N LEU A 5 -43.00 -33.21 34.07
CA LEU A 5 -41.83 -32.88 33.22
C LEU A 5 -41.90 -33.31 31.74
N SER A 6 -41.58 -32.49 30.73
CA SER A 6 -41.51 -31.02 30.53
C SER A 6 -41.30 -30.74 29.02
N GLN A 7 -41.58 -29.50 28.59
CA GLN A 7 -41.15 -28.79 27.35
C GLN A 7 -40.02 -29.50 26.55
N SER A 8 -40.15 -29.87 25.26
CA SER A 8 -40.50 -29.09 24.06
C SER A 8 -39.67 -27.82 23.84
N ASP A 9 -38.56 -28.04 23.15
CA ASP A 9 -38.15 -27.38 21.91
C ASP A 9 -37.53 -25.97 21.92
N TYR A 10 -36.37 -25.95 21.24
CA TYR A 10 -35.61 -24.86 20.62
C TYR A 10 -34.77 -23.97 21.54
N ASP A 11 -33.51 -24.38 21.71
CA ASP A 11 -32.35 -23.49 21.72
C ASP A 11 -31.14 -24.25 21.13
N GLU A 12 -31.07 -24.34 19.80
CA GLU A 12 -29.79 -24.58 19.12
C GLU A 12 -29.12 -23.21 18.92
N GLU A 13 -28.32 -22.82 19.92
CA GLU A 13 -27.32 -21.77 19.75
C GLU A 13 -26.35 -22.19 18.63
N SER A 14 -26.54 -21.58 17.45
CA SER A 14 -25.56 -21.61 16.38
C SER A 14 -24.31 -20.86 16.84
N ASN A 15 -23.34 -21.61 17.35
CA ASN A 15 -21.98 -21.15 17.59
C ASN A 15 -21.26 -21.01 16.24
N TYR A 16 -21.67 -20.03 15.43
CA TYR A 16 -20.91 -19.57 14.27
C TYR A 16 -19.94 -18.49 14.76
N SER A 17 -18.94 -18.92 15.55
CA SER A 17 -17.73 -18.13 15.69
C SER A 17 -17.04 -18.15 14.34
N GLU A 18 -17.09 -17.03 13.64
CA GLU A 18 -16.32 -16.75 12.43
C GLU A 18 -14.84 -17.05 12.71
N GLU A 19 -14.41 -18.26 12.37
CA GLU A 19 -13.01 -18.61 12.23
C GLU A 19 -12.45 -17.75 11.10
N SER A 20 -11.87 -16.62 11.49
CA SER A 20 -10.95 -15.83 10.67
C SER A 20 -9.80 -16.76 10.25
N SER A 21 -9.96 -17.42 9.10
CA SER A 21 -8.94 -18.17 8.41
C SER A 21 -7.83 -17.22 7.97
N GLN A 22 -6.88 -16.94 8.86
CA GLN A 22 -5.57 -16.49 8.42
C GLN A 22 -4.92 -17.68 7.74
N GLU A 23 -4.99 -17.74 6.41
CA GLU A 23 -4.17 -18.67 5.64
C GLU A 23 -2.70 -18.41 6.01
N GLU A 24 -2.09 -19.32 6.76
CA GLU A 24 -0.64 -19.31 6.97
C GLU A 24 0.03 -19.46 5.59
N LEU A 25 0.56 -18.36 5.08
CA LEU A 25 1.37 -18.37 3.87
C LEU A 25 2.59 -19.25 4.14
N ILE A 26 2.63 -20.42 3.51
CA ILE A 26 3.77 -21.32 3.55
C ILE A 26 4.99 -20.56 2.99
N GLU A 27 6.08 -20.52 3.75
CA GLU A 27 7.33 -19.89 3.28
C GLU A 27 7.93 -20.74 2.15
N GLU A 28 7.96 -20.19 0.94
CA GLU A 28 8.53 -20.81 -0.26
C GLU A 28 9.91 -20.21 -0.52
N TYR A 29 10.90 -21.05 -0.83
CA TYR A 29 12.24 -20.62 -1.24
C TYR A 29 12.48 -20.91 -2.72
N ARG A 30 13.08 -19.96 -3.44
CA ARG A 30 13.50 -20.08 -4.83
C ARG A 30 14.98 -19.77 -5.01
N ASP A 31 15.60 -20.38 -6.00
CA ASP A 31 16.99 -20.13 -6.34
C ASP A 31 17.19 -18.69 -6.84
N ILE A 32 18.28 -18.05 -6.41
CA ILE A 32 18.65 -16.73 -6.91
C ILE A 32 19.42 -16.91 -8.22
N VAL A 33 18.92 -16.30 -9.30
CA VAL A 33 19.55 -16.31 -10.63
C VAL A 33 21.00 -15.82 -10.52
N ASP A 34 21.92 -16.50 -11.20
CA ASP A 34 23.39 -16.30 -11.17
C ASP A 34 24.09 -16.61 -9.82
N TYR A 35 23.33 -16.97 -8.77
CA TYR A 35 23.86 -17.28 -7.42
C TYR A 35 23.32 -18.62 -6.90
N PRO A 36 23.67 -19.75 -7.55
CA PRO A 36 23.08 -21.08 -7.27
C PRO A 36 23.33 -21.62 -5.85
N ASN A 37 24.23 -20.99 -5.09
CA ASN A 37 24.49 -21.33 -3.69
C ASN A 37 23.48 -20.69 -2.70
N TYR A 38 22.57 -19.86 -3.19
CA TYR A 38 21.66 -19.07 -2.37
C TYR A 38 20.23 -19.18 -2.86
N GLU A 39 19.32 -19.09 -1.90
CA GLU A 39 17.88 -19.10 -2.12
C GLU A 39 17.27 -17.89 -1.42
N VAL A 40 16.19 -17.37 -1.98
CA VAL A 40 15.39 -16.29 -1.40
C VAL A 40 13.97 -16.77 -1.12
N SER A 41 13.41 -16.39 0.03
CA SER A 41 12.03 -16.71 0.37
C SER A 41 11.05 -15.64 -0.07
N ASN A 42 9.79 -16.05 -0.23
CA ASN A 42 8.66 -15.13 -0.44
C ASN A 42 8.45 -14.15 0.73
N LEU A 43 9.03 -14.41 1.92
CA LEU A 43 9.01 -13.50 3.07
C LEU A 43 10.24 -12.57 3.15
N GLY A 44 11.16 -12.66 2.19
CA GLY A 44 12.34 -11.81 2.12
C GLY A 44 13.55 -12.29 2.93
N GLN A 45 13.60 -13.59 3.28
CA GLN A 45 14.79 -14.19 3.85
C GLN A 45 15.73 -14.68 2.75
N ILE A 46 17.03 -14.52 2.92
CA ILE A 46 18.04 -15.09 2.02
C ILE A 46 18.86 -16.08 2.83
N ARG A 47 19.05 -17.28 2.28
CA ARG A 47 19.85 -18.32 2.92
C ARG A 47 20.86 -18.93 1.98
N ASN A 48 21.93 -19.47 2.55
CA ASN A 48 22.84 -20.33 1.82
C ASN A 48 22.23 -21.74 1.70
N LYS A 49 22.05 -22.22 0.47
CA LYS A 49 21.41 -23.50 0.14
C LYS A 49 22.09 -24.69 0.80
N LYS A 50 23.43 -24.69 0.85
CA LYS A 50 24.23 -25.81 1.36
C LYS A 50 24.27 -25.86 2.89
N THR A 51 24.42 -24.72 3.53
CA THR A 51 24.60 -24.65 5.00
C THR A 51 23.31 -24.34 5.75
N GLY A 52 22.23 -23.97 5.07
CA GLY A 52 20.97 -23.53 5.66
C GLY A 52 21.05 -22.19 6.40
N ARG A 53 22.23 -21.57 6.45
CA ARG A 53 22.45 -20.32 7.18
C ARG A 53 21.68 -19.17 6.54
N ILE A 54 20.81 -18.52 7.33
CA ILE A 54 20.20 -17.24 6.96
C ILE A 54 21.25 -16.12 6.97
N LEU A 55 21.29 -15.35 5.90
CA LEU A 55 22.18 -14.21 5.75
C LEU A 55 21.64 -13.03 6.56
N LYS A 56 22.52 -12.34 7.29
CA LYS A 56 22.15 -11.14 8.04
C LYS A 56 22.03 -9.95 7.06
N PRO A 57 20.85 -9.29 6.97
CA PRO A 57 20.72 -8.07 6.18
C PRO A 57 21.51 -6.91 6.76
N SER A 58 21.88 -5.97 5.90
CA SER A 58 22.40 -4.66 6.27
C SER A 58 21.47 -3.57 5.75
N ASP A 59 21.18 -2.57 6.58
CA ASP A 59 20.41 -1.37 6.19
C ASP A 59 21.38 -0.34 5.60
N ILE A 60 21.12 0.09 4.37
CA ILE A 60 21.91 1.14 3.70
C ILE A 60 21.43 2.57 4.01
N GLY A 61 20.40 2.69 4.84
CA GLY A 61 19.72 3.93 5.18
C GLY A 61 18.28 3.95 4.67
N LYS A 62 17.41 4.64 5.42
CA LYS A 62 15.96 4.75 5.15
C LYS A 62 15.22 3.40 5.12
N GLY A 63 15.82 2.33 5.64
CA GLY A 63 15.19 1.02 5.78
C GLY A 63 15.39 0.06 4.61
N TYR A 64 16.19 0.43 3.59
CA TYR A 64 16.46 -0.46 2.45
C TYR A 64 17.48 -1.53 2.84
N LEU A 65 17.01 -2.77 2.91
CA LEU A 65 17.83 -3.90 3.31
C LEU A 65 18.56 -4.51 2.10
N GLN A 66 19.85 -4.79 2.28
CA GLN A 66 20.69 -5.51 1.31
C GLN A 66 21.42 -6.69 1.95
N VAL A 67 21.81 -7.65 1.12
CA VAL A 67 22.69 -8.78 1.47
C VAL A 67 23.89 -8.84 0.53
N CYS A 68 24.97 -9.44 1.02
CA CYS A 68 26.18 -9.70 0.24
C CYS A 68 26.16 -11.16 -0.23
N LEU A 69 26.16 -11.37 -1.55
CA LEU A 69 26.23 -12.69 -2.18
C LEU A 69 27.63 -12.91 -2.77
N TYR A 70 28.08 -14.16 -2.77
CA TYR A 70 29.38 -14.56 -3.30
C TYR A 70 29.20 -15.55 -4.46
N GLN A 71 29.85 -15.26 -5.59
CA GLN A 71 29.95 -16.19 -6.72
C GLN A 71 31.39 -16.15 -7.24
N ASN A 72 32.03 -17.32 -7.39
CA ASN A 72 33.41 -17.43 -7.87
C ASN A 72 34.41 -16.51 -7.13
N ASN A 73 34.32 -16.45 -5.80
CA ASN A 73 35.11 -15.56 -4.91
C ASN A 73 34.91 -14.05 -5.12
N ILE A 74 33.95 -13.65 -5.97
CA ILE A 74 33.56 -12.25 -6.15
C ILE A 74 32.33 -11.98 -5.29
N ARG A 75 32.39 -10.92 -4.50
CA ARG A 75 31.27 -10.48 -3.65
C ARG A 75 30.52 -9.33 -4.29
N LYS A 76 29.20 -9.32 -4.19
CA LYS A 76 28.35 -8.22 -4.64
C LYS A 76 27.14 -8.05 -3.72
N PHE A 77 26.73 -6.79 -3.55
CA PHE A 77 25.57 -6.43 -2.74
C PHE A 77 24.30 -6.39 -3.59
N TYR A 78 23.21 -6.88 -3.03
CA TYR A 78 21.89 -6.94 -3.66
C TYR A 78 20.83 -6.51 -2.66
N PHE A 79 19.85 -5.75 -3.14
CA PHE A 79 18.68 -5.41 -2.34
C PHE A 79 17.75 -6.60 -2.19
N ILE A 80 17.23 -6.80 -0.97
CA ILE A 80 16.36 -7.93 -0.67
C ILE A 80 15.08 -7.86 -1.49
N HIS A 81 14.39 -6.71 -1.51
CA HIS A 81 13.15 -6.54 -2.29
C HIS A 81 13.33 -6.86 -3.78
N GLN A 82 14.49 -6.53 -4.37
CA GLN A 82 14.77 -6.86 -5.77
C GLN A 82 14.95 -8.37 -5.98
N LEU A 83 15.68 -9.04 -5.10
CA LEU A 83 15.86 -10.50 -5.17
C LEU A 83 14.52 -11.24 -5.04
N VAL A 84 13.67 -10.80 -4.12
CA VAL A 84 12.32 -11.36 -3.94
C VAL A 84 11.49 -11.13 -5.20
N ALA A 85 11.38 -9.88 -5.68
CA ALA A 85 10.58 -9.56 -6.86
C ALA A 85 11.05 -10.32 -8.11
N GLN A 86 12.36 -10.42 -8.34
CA GLN A 86 12.92 -11.17 -9.47
C GLN A 86 12.64 -12.67 -9.41
N SER A 87 12.49 -13.24 -8.21
CA SER A 87 12.29 -14.68 -8.04
C SER A 87 10.82 -15.08 -8.02
N PHE A 88 9.93 -14.18 -7.59
CA PHE A 88 8.52 -14.49 -7.35
C PHE A 88 7.51 -13.71 -8.19
N LEU A 89 7.86 -12.56 -8.77
CA LEU A 89 6.94 -11.71 -9.52
C LEU A 89 7.29 -11.69 -11.01
N GLU A 90 6.29 -11.93 -11.85
CA GLU A 90 6.42 -11.71 -13.29
C GLU A 90 6.61 -10.22 -13.59
N ASN A 91 7.46 -9.92 -14.57
CA ASN A 91 7.73 -8.56 -15.03
C ASN A 91 7.45 -8.42 -16.54
N PRO A 92 6.19 -8.56 -16.98
CA PRO A 92 5.85 -8.55 -18.40
C PRO A 92 6.17 -7.21 -19.09
N ASN A 93 6.21 -6.11 -18.32
CA ASN A 93 6.50 -4.78 -18.82
C ASN A 93 8.00 -4.42 -18.75
N ASN A 94 8.85 -5.33 -18.26
CA ASN A 94 10.29 -5.15 -18.11
C ASN A 94 10.68 -3.87 -17.34
N TYR A 95 9.96 -3.59 -16.26
CA TYR A 95 10.25 -2.47 -15.38
C TYR A 95 11.55 -2.69 -14.59
N SER A 96 12.31 -1.62 -14.36
CA SER A 96 13.59 -1.68 -13.63
C SER A 96 13.43 -1.58 -12.11
N ASP A 97 12.33 -0.99 -11.65
CA ASP A 97 12.17 -0.57 -10.26
C ASP A 97 11.12 -1.46 -9.57
N VAL A 98 11.37 -1.73 -8.29
CA VAL A 98 10.46 -2.49 -7.41
C VAL A 98 10.01 -1.54 -6.31
N ASP A 99 8.70 -1.49 -6.09
CA ASP A 99 8.03 -0.64 -5.10
C ASP A 99 7.45 -1.46 -3.96
N HIS A 100 7.47 -0.89 -2.75
CA HIS A 100 6.80 -1.45 -1.57
C HIS A 100 5.38 -0.90 -1.51
N ILE A 101 4.36 -1.74 -1.68
CA ILE A 101 2.95 -1.34 -1.78
C ILE A 101 2.50 -0.54 -0.55
N ASN A 102 2.84 -0.99 0.66
CA ASN A 102 2.54 -0.29 1.92
C ASN A 102 3.51 0.85 2.27
N GLY A 103 4.58 1.03 1.49
CA GLY A 103 5.56 2.10 1.67
C GLY A 103 6.55 1.88 2.81
N SER A 104 6.62 0.65 3.34
CA SER A 104 7.58 0.19 4.34
C SER A 104 8.74 -0.56 3.67
N PRO A 105 9.93 0.05 3.53
CA PRO A 105 11.08 -0.57 2.83
C PRO A 105 11.65 -1.81 3.54
N THR A 106 11.33 -2.00 4.82
CA THR A 106 11.78 -3.14 5.62
C THR A 106 10.89 -4.37 5.45
N ASN A 107 9.65 -4.20 4.97
CA ASN A 107 8.74 -5.31 4.70
C ASN A 107 8.96 -5.84 3.28
N ASN A 108 9.85 -6.83 3.15
CA ASN A 108 10.22 -7.42 1.87
C ASN A 108 9.40 -8.68 1.51
N ASN A 109 8.21 -8.85 2.08
CA ASN A 109 7.29 -9.91 1.68
C ASN A 109 6.86 -9.68 0.21
N VAL A 110 6.84 -10.74 -0.60
CA VAL A 110 6.44 -10.69 -2.02
C VAL A 110 5.09 -10.02 -2.23
N GLN A 111 4.12 -10.24 -1.34
CA GLN A 111 2.79 -9.63 -1.42
C GLN A 111 2.81 -8.11 -1.24
N ASN A 112 3.88 -7.59 -0.63
CA ASN A 112 4.09 -6.16 -0.46
C ASN A 112 4.96 -5.55 -1.59
N LEU A 113 5.35 -6.31 -2.60
CA LEU A 113 6.23 -5.83 -3.67
C LEU A 113 5.50 -5.80 -5.01
N ARG A 114 5.83 -4.81 -5.84
CA ARG A 114 5.39 -4.75 -7.24
C ARG A 114 6.46 -4.15 -8.14
N TRP A 115 6.51 -4.62 -9.38
CA TRP A 115 7.25 -3.93 -10.44
C TRP A 115 6.56 -2.61 -10.78
N VAL A 116 7.33 -1.53 -10.90
CA VAL A 116 6.80 -0.18 -11.11
C VAL A 116 7.59 0.58 -12.18
N SER A 117 6.89 1.44 -12.94
CA SER A 117 7.56 2.38 -13.84
C SER A 117 8.32 3.44 -13.04
N LYS A 118 9.39 4.01 -13.60
CA LYS A 118 10.14 5.10 -12.95
C LYS A 118 9.24 6.31 -12.63
N SER A 119 8.30 6.62 -13.52
CA SER A 119 7.33 7.70 -13.32
C SER A 119 6.39 7.44 -12.15
N ASP A 120 5.89 6.21 -12.02
CA ASP A 120 4.95 5.86 -10.94
C ASP A 120 5.66 5.75 -9.60
N ASN A 121 6.90 5.26 -9.58
CA ASN A 121 7.75 5.26 -8.39
C ASN A 121 7.97 6.70 -7.88
N GLN A 122 8.18 7.66 -8.77
CA GLN A 122 8.31 9.07 -8.40
C GLN A 122 7.01 9.69 -7.86
N LYS A 123 5.84 9.18 -8.28
CA LYS A 123 4.55 9.57 -7.72
C LYS A 123 4.34 8.97 -6.32
N ASN A 124 4.99 7.85 -5.99
CA ASN A 124 4.84 7.13 -4.74
C ASN A 124 5.66 7.72 -3.57
N LYS A 125 5.56 9.03 -3.35
CA LYS A 125 6.23 9.71 -2.23
C LYS A 125 5.45 9.50 -0.94
N ASN A 126 6.14 9.23 0.17
CA ASN A 126 5.51 9.07 1.49
C ASN A 126 5.29 10.38 2.26
N SER A 127 5.85 11.48 1.80
CA SER A 127 5.72 12.79 2.44
C SER A 127 5.72 13.92 1.42
N ASP A 128 5.26 15.09 1.86
CA ASP A 128 5.44 16.33 1.12
C ASP A 128 6.89 16.86 1.23
N ASN A 129 7.14 17.99 0.57
CA ASN A 129 8.45 18.66 0.59
C ASN A 129 8.82 19.26 1.95
N PHE A 130 7.89 19.30 2.90
CA PHE A 130 8.09 19.79 4.27
C PHE A 130 8.28 18.64 5.28
N GLY A 131 8.30 17.39 4.80
CA GLY A 131 8.44 16.20 5.65
C GLY A 131 7.16 15.74 6.32
N ASN A 132 6.00 16.34 6.00
CA ASN A 132 4.73 15.86 6.52
C ASN A 132 4.38 14.54 5.82
N LYS A 133 4.22 13.47 6.61
CA LYS A 133 3.82 12.17 6.08
C LYS A 133 2.39 12.20 5.54
N PHE A 134 2.18 11.54 4.41
CA PHE A 134 0.84 11.28 3.90
C PHE A 134 0.20 10.12 4.65
N ILE A 135 -1.13 10.16 4.74
CA ILE A 135 -1.95 9.06 5.22
C ILE A 135 -2.51 8.37 3.98
N PHE A 136 -2.15 7.10 3.81
CA PHE A 136 -2.61 6.28 2.68
C PHE A 136 -3.72 5.34 3.13
N ILE A 137 -4.62 5.04 2.20
CA ILE A 137 -5.65 4.02 2.36
C ILE A 137 -5.56 3.04 1.19
N ASP A 138 -5.95 1.79 1.44
CA ASP A 138 -5.87 0.74 0.43
C ASP A 138 -7.01 0.86 -0.60
N GLN A 139 -8.17 1.37 -0.18
CA GLN A 139 -9.36 1.51 -1.01
C GLN A 139 -10.11 2.80 -0.67
N LEU A 140 -10.78 3.40 -1.67
CA LEU A 140 -11.65 4.54 -1.45
C LEU A 140 -12.89 4.11 -0.65
N PRO A 141 -13.40 4.94 0.28
CA PRO A 141 -14.69 4.70 0.91
C PRO A 141 -15.82 4.61 -0.13
N GLU A 142 -16.86 3.84 0.17
CA GLU A 142 -17.97 3.60 -0.75
C GLU A 142 -18.79 4.86 -1.05
N ASP A 143 -18.83 5.81 -0.11
CA ASP A 143 -19.64 7.03 -0.19
C ASP A 143 -18.96 8.16 -0.97
N VAL A 144 -17.75 7.95 -1.50
CA VAL A 144 -17.04 9.02 -2.17
C VAL A 144 -17.70 9.41 -3.50
N VAL A 145 -17.71 10.71 -3.76
CA VAL A 145 -18.09 11.29 -5.05
C VAL A 145 -16.86 11.89 -5.72
N GLU A 146 -16.64 11.58 -6.99
CA GLU A 146 -15.57 12.22 -7.77
C GLU A 146 -15.80 13.73 -7.85
N VAL A 147 -14.78 14.51 -7.50
CA VAL A 147 -14.75 15.95 -7.74
C VAL A 147 -14.12 16.16 -9.11
N TRP A 148 -14.95 16.39 -10.14
CA TRP A 148 -14.51 16.59 -11.51
C TRP A 148 -14.52 18.06 -11.96
N TYR A 149 -15.22 18.95 -11.25
CA TYR A 149 -15.23 20.38 -11.53
C TYR A 149 -15.39 21.25 -10.29
N TYR A 150 -14.60 22.32 -10.19
CA TYR A 150 -14.72 23.33 -9.15
C TYR A 150 -14.07 24.65 -9.58
N SER A 151 -14.78 25.77 -9.43
CA SER A 151 -14.26 27.13 -9.69
C SER A 151 -13.57 27.27 -11.07
N ASN A 152 -14.22 26.77 -12.14
CA ASN A 152 -13.72 26.80 -13.52
C ASN A 152 -12.51 25.90 -13.81
N HIS A 153 -12.19 24.96 -12.93
CA HIS A 153 -11.13 23.97 -13.14
C HIS A 153 -11.70 22.55 -13.16
N PHE A 154 -11.13 21.71 -14.03
CA PHE A 154 -11.43 20.29 -14.09
C PHE A 154 -10.40 19.47 -13.30
N PHE A 155 -10.85 18.33 -12.80
CA PHE A 155 -10.09 17.41 -11.96
C PHE A 155 -10.41 15.98 -12.36
N ASN A 156 -9.49 15.04 -12.09
CA ASN A 156 -9.67 13.61 -12.43
C ASN A 156 -9.34 12.68 -11.25
N ASP A 157 -8.71 13.21 -10.20
CA ASP A 157 -7.97 12.41 -9.23
C ASP A 157 -8.43 12.67 -7.79
N TYR A 158 -9.53 13.42 -7.60
CA TYR A 158 -10.01 13.85 -6.30
C TYR A 158 -11.41 13.31 -5.99
N TYR A 159 -11.60 12.84 -4.76
CA TYR A 159 -12.82 12.13 -4.33
C TYR A 159 -13.25 12.65 -2.96
N TRP A 160 -14.50 13.06 -2.82
CA TRP A 160 -15.03 13.66 -1.60
C TRP A 160 -15.98 12.69 -0.89
N SER A 161 -15.70 12.38 0.37
CA SER A 161 -16.65 11.73 1.28
C SER A 161 -17.36 12.79 2.11
N GLU A 162 -18.68 12.87 1.96
CA GLU A 162 -19.50 13.76 2.78
C GLU A 162 -19.58 13.27 4.23
N THR A 163 -19.68 11.95 4.43
CA THR A 163 -19.83 11.36 5.76
C THR A 163 -18.57 11.50 6.61
N LEU A 164 -17.39 11.33 6.01
CA LEU A 164 -16.10 11.47 6.68
C LEU A 164 -15.57 12.91 6.64
N ASN A 165 -16.20 13.79 5.87
CA ASN A 165 -15.74 15.16 5.64
C ASN A 165 -14.27 15.20 5.20
N GLN A 166 -13.91 14.30 4.30
CA GLN A 166 -12.53 14.02 3.91
C GLN A 166 -12.41 13.97 2.39
N LEU A 167 -11.40 14.66 1.86
CA LEU A 167 -11.01 14.61 0.46
C LEU A 167 -9.87 13.61 0.27
N TYR A 168 -9.99 12.75 -0.73
CA TYR A 168 -8.98 11.79 -1.12
C TYR A 168 -8.37 12.17 -2.46
N PHE A 169 -7.10 11.81 -2.65
CA PHE A 169 -6.39 11.96 -3.92
C PHE A 169 -5.85 10.60 -4.36
N ASN A 170 -6.23 10.17 -5.56
CA ASN A 170 -5.78 8.93 -6.17
C ASN A 170 -4.93 9.24 -7.41
N ASN A 171 -3.63 8.92 -7.37
CA ASN A 171 -2.72 9.16 -8.50
C ASN A 171 -2.57 7.95 -9.44
N GLY A 172 -3.44 6.95 -9.30
CA GLY A 172 -3.39 5.66 -10.00
C GLY A 172 -2.40 4.65 -9.40
N VAL A 173 -1.59 5.07 -8.42
CA VAL A 173 -0.56 4.24 -7.76
C VAL A 173 -0.92 3.98 -6.30
N ARG A 174 -1.47 5.00 -5.64
CA ARG A 174 -1.96 4.99 -4.25
C ARG A 174 -3.08 6.01 -4.07
N ILE A 175 -3.89 5.77 -3.04
CA ILE A 175 -4.90 6.70 -2.56
C ILE A 175 -4.42 7.29 -1.23
N ARG A 176 -4.48 8.62 -1.11
CA ARG A 176 -4.14 9.31 0.14
C ARG A 176 -5.23 10.26 0.58
N GLU A 177 -5.31 10.48 1.88
CA GLU A 177 -6.03 11.61 2.43
C GLU A 177 -5.33 12.93 2.03
N VAL A 178 -6.12 13.89 1.59
CA VAL A 178 -5.66 15.26 1.42
C VAL A 178 -5.82 15.96 2.75
N ARG A 179 -4.73 16.49 3.29
CA ARG A 179 -4.80 17.24 4.54
C ARG A 179 -5.42 18.62 4.30
N PRO A 180 -6.43 19.02 5.08
CA PRO A 180 -6.92 20.39 5.02
C PRO A 180 -5.93 21.36 5.66
N VAL A 181 -5.92 22.59 5.18
CA VAL A 181 -5.08 23.67 5.69
C VAL A 181 -5.97 24.86 6.05
N LYS A 182 -5.68 25.49 7.18
CA LYS A 182 -6.37 26.71 7.61
C LYS A 182 -6.08 27.84 6.62
N HIS A 183 -7.12 28.53 6.16
CA HIS A 183 -7.03 29.66 5.23
C HIS A 183 -8.03 30.75 5.64
N GLY A 184 -7.53 31.78 6.32
CA GLY A 184 -8.36 32.77 6.99
C GLY A 184 -9.19 32.15 8.11
N GLU A 185 -10.50 32.37 8.07
CA GLU A 185 -11.49 31.80 9.01
C GLU A 185 -12.03 30.44 8.55
N SER A 186 -11.52 29.89 7.44
CA SER A 186 -12.00 28.63 6.87
C SER A 186 -10.87 27.61 6.70
N TYR A 187 -11.22 26.46 6.15
CA TYR A 187 -10.28 25.40 5.78
C TYR A 187 -10.43 25.06 4.30
N ILE A 188 -9.29 24.79 3.67
CA ILE A 188 -9.21 24.45 2.25
C ILE A 188 -8.40 23.18 2.05
N TYR A 189 -8.64 22.49 0.94
CA TYR A 189 -7.71 21.54 0.37
C TYR A 189 -6.92 22.21 -0.76
N ASN A 190 -5.60 22.07 -0.73
CA ASN A 190 -4.73 22.51 -1.82
C ASN A 190 -4.63 21.40 -2.86
N CYS A 191 -5.25 21.62 -4.02
CA CYS A 191 -5.35 20.65 -5.09
C CYS A 191 -4.66 21.13 -6.38
N ARG A 192 -4.49 20.21 -7.32
CA ARG A 192 -4.02 20.48 -8.68
C ARG A 192 -5.12 20.20 -9.68
N SER A 193 -5.40 21.15 -10.57
CA SER A 193 -6.31 20.89 -11.70
C SER A 193 -5.69 19.90 -12.69
N LYS A 194 -6.48 19.42 -13.66
CA LYS A 194 -6.00 18.65 -14.80
C LYS A 194 -4.93 19.38 -15.61
N GLN A 195 -4.95 20.71 -15.62
CA GLN A 195 -3.96 21.59 -16.25
C GLN A 195 -2.76 21.89 -15.32
N ASN A 196 -2.70 21.26 -14.14
CA ASN A 196 -1.68 21.45 -13.10
C ASN A 196 -1.71 22.82 -12.41
N ASP A 197 -2.81 23.57 -12.51
CA ASP A 197 -3.02 24.82 -11.76
C ASP A 197 -3.22 24.51 -10.27
N ARG A 198 -2.78 25.41 -9.39
CA ARG A 198 -3.10 25.30 -7.95
C ARG A 198 -4.52 25.79 -7.73
N VAL A 199 -5.35 24.97 -7.12
CA VAL A 199 -6.74 25.32 -6.81
C VAL A 199 -7.04 25.03 -5.33
N SER A 200 -7.67 26.00 -4.67
CA SER A 200 -8.10 25.87 -3.27
C SER A 200 -9.57 25.44 -3.21
N LEU A 201 -9.82 24.18 -2.85
CA LEU A 201 -11.16 23.66 -2.63
C LEU A 201 -11.59 23.98 -1.20
N TYR A 202 -12.62 24.80 -1.03
CA TYR A 202 -13.10 25.16 0.30
C TYR A 202 -13.97 24.05 0.87
N ILE A 203 -13.66 23.59 2.08
CA ILE A 203 -14.41 22.51 2.73
C ILE A 203 -15.88 22.87 2.86
N THR A 204 -16.18 24.12 3.24
CA THR A 204 -17.56 24.63 3.38
C THR A 204 -18.35 24.61 2.08
N LYS A 205 -17.68 24.64 0.92
CA LYS A 205 -18.32 24.51 -0.39
C LYS A 205 -18.51 23.04 -0.77
N LEU A 206 -17.54 22.17 -0.47
CA LEU A 206 -17.66 20.73 -0.67
C LEU A 206 -18.83 20.14 0.17
N GLN A 207 -18.92 20.51 1.44
CA GLN A 207 -20.02 20.13 2.34
C GLN A 207 -21.41 20.57 1.85
N LYS A 208 -21.47 21.60 1.00
CA LYS A 208 -22.73 22.10 0.42
C LYS A 208 -23.01 21.52 -0.97
N GLY A 209 -22.20 20.57 -1.45
CA GLY A 209 -22.30 20.05 -2.82
C GLY A 209 -21.97 21.08 -3.90
N LEU A 210 -21.23 22.16 -3.57
CA LEU A 210 -20.90 23.25 -4.50
C LEU A 210 -19.64 22.92 -5.31
N PHE A 211 -19.67 21.77 -5.96
CA PHE A 211 -18.70 21.27 -6.93
C PHE A 211 -19.49 20.49 -7.99
N ASN A 212 -18.90 20.20 -9.14
CA ASN A 212 -19.56 19.47 -10.24
C ASN A 212 -20.80 20.17 -10.82
N ASN A 213 -20.94 21.48 -10.58
CA ASN A 213 -22.01 22.32 -11.16
C ASN A 213 -21.37 23.33 -12.12
N GLN A 214 -21.75 23.29 -13.40
CA GLN A 214 -21.35 24.27 -14.42
C GLN A 214 -22.37 25.42 -14.51
#